data_AF-A0A1E4NLG4-F1
#
_entry.id   AF-A0A1E4NLG4-F1
#
_cell.length_a   1.000
_cell.length_b   1.000
_cell.length_c   1.000
_cell.angle_alpha   90.00
_cell.angle_beta   90.00
_cell.angle_gamma   90.00
#
_symmetry.space_group_name_H-M   'P 1'
#
loop_
_entity.id
_entity.type
_entity.pdbx_description
1 polymer ?
#
loop_
_entity_poly.entity_id
_entity_poly.type
_entity_poly.pdbx_seq_one_letter_code
_entity_poly.pdbx_strand_id
1 'polypeptide(L)'
;MRVCPDALDPETLFFALVKDDFAAARAARLDACSECNRCVEVCPSHIPLLDWFRWGKSESAERARADEARERFEARNARLARERAERAARRREVASPTALPVQTISHAEVLAAIARGRAKRGQRP
;
A
#
# COMPACT_ATOMS: atom_id res chain seq x y z
N MET A 1 12.66 -29.27 -33.79
CA MET A 1 13.62 -29.04 -32.69
C MET A 1 13.07 -27.93 -31.83
N ARG A 2 12.78 -28.20 -30.54
CA ARG A 2 12.30 -27.15 -29.64
C ARG A 2 13.51 -26.35 -29.16
N VAL A 3 13.52 -25.05 -29.44
CA VAL A 3 14.67 -24.17 -29.14
C VAL A 3 14.68 -23.80 -27.67
N CYS A 4 13.53 -23.45 -27.09
CA CYS A 4 13.43 -23.09 -25.68
C CYS A 4 13.44 -24.36 -24.80
N PRO A 5 14.35 -24.46 -23.79
CA PRO A 5 14.36 -25.58 -22.85
C PRO A 5 13.10 -25.59 -21.96
N ASP A 6 12.58 -24.41 -21.64
CA ASP A 6 11.36 -24.23 -20.83
C ASP A 6 10.08 -24.36 -21.65
N ALA A 7 10.20 -24.83 -22.90
CA ALA A 7 9.05 -25.16 -23.71
C ALA A 7 8.15 -23.96 -24.08
N LEU A 8 8.67 -22.73 -23.95
CA LEU A 8 7.93 -21.49 -24.22
C LEU A 8 7.76 -21.20 -25.71
N ASP A 9 6.78 -20.35 -26.00
CA ASP A 9 6.60 -19.68 -27.29
C ASP A 9 7.11 -18.22 -27.18
N PRO A 10 8.35 -17.93 -27.63
CA PRO A 10 8.92 -16.60 -27.55
C PRO A 10 8.19 -15.56 -28.41
N GLU A 11 7.52 -15.98 -29.48
CA GLU A 11 6.81 -15.06 -30.39
C GLU A 11 5.57 -14.49 -29.69
N THR A 12 4.73 -15.37 -29.14
CA THR A 12 3.55 -14.96 -28.37
C THR A 12 3.93 -14.09 -27.17
N LEU A 13 4.99 -14.46 -26.43
CA LEU A 13 5.51 -13.67 -25.31
C LEU A 13 5.97 -12.28 -25.75
N PHE A 14 6.74 -12.19 -26.82
CA PHE A 14 7.25 -10.93 -27.35
C PHE A 14 6.10 -10.01 -27.76
N PHE A 15 5.12 -10.51 -28.52
CA PHE A 15 4.00 -9.68 -28.95
C PHE A 15 3.08 -9.25 -27.82
N ALA A 16 2.94 -10.05 -26.75
CA ALA A 16 2.23 -9.62 -25.55
C ALA A 16 2.96 -8.46 -24.86
N LEU A 17 4.28 -8.57 -24.73
CA LEU A 17 5.13 -7.57 -24.08
C LEU A 17 5.25 -6.26 -24.85
N VAL A 18 5.37 -6.31 -26.17
CA VAL A 18 5.37 -5.10 -27.03
C VAL A 18 4.07 -4.30 -26.90
N LYS A 19 2.97 -4.95 -26.50
CA LYS A 19 1.65 -4.32 -26.28
C LYS A 19 1.40 -3.93 -24.83
N ASP A 20 2.38 -4.08 -23.94
CA ASP A 20 2.21 -3.94 -22.49
C ASP A 20 1.11 -4.85 -21.90
N ASP A 21 0.78 -5.97 -22.57
CA ASP A 21 -0.23 -6.92 -22.11
C ASP A 21 0.40 -7.98 -21.20
N PHE A 22 0.64 -7.59 -19.95
CA PHE A 22 1.23 -8.46 -18.93
C PHE A 22 0.32 -9.63 -18.53
N ALA A 23 -0.99 -9.51 -18.75
CA ALA A 23 -1.92 -10.61 -18.51
C ALA A 23 -1.75 -11.71 -19.56
N ALA A 24 -1.69 -11.33 -20.84
CA ALA A 24 -1.36 -12.25 -21.93
C ALA A 24 0.06 -12.82 -21.78
N ALA A 25 1.05 -12.01 -21.39
CA ALA A 25 2.41 -12.47 -21.18
C ALA A 25 2.49 -13.52 -20.04
N ARG A 26 1.74 -13.32 -18.96
CA ARG A 26 1.61 -14.31 -17.88
C ARG A 26 0.89 -15.58 -18.34
N ALA A 27 -0.19 -15.46 -19.12
CA ALA A 27 -0.88 -16.61 -19.71
C ALA A 27 0.04 -17.41 -20.63
N ALA A 28 0.94 -16.72 -21.33
CA ALA A 28 2.02 -17.31 -22.14
C ALA A 28 3.24 -17.78 -21.32
N ARG A 29 3.13 -17.84 -19.97
CA ARG A 29 4.14 -18.39 -19.05
C ARG A 29 5.45 -17.59 -19.01
N LEU A 30 5.39 -16.26 -19.06
CA LEU A 30 6.57 -15.38 -18.94
C LEU A 30 7.43 -15.69 -17.69
N ASP A 31 6.79 -16.09 -16.60
CA ASP A 31 7.41 -16.47 -15.33
C ASP A 31 8.30 -17.73 -15.45
N ALA A 32 8.01 -18.62 -16.40
CA ALA A 32 8.78 -19.84 -16.62
C ALA A 32 10.04 -19.64 -17.47
N CYS A 33 10.28 -18.45 -18.04
CA CYS A 33 11.49 -18.18 -18.80
C CYS A 33 12.71 -18.26 -17.89
N SER A 34 13.64 -19.18 -18.14
CA SER A 34 14.87 -19.33 -17.36
C SER A 34 15.98 -18.33 -17.72
N GLU A 35 15.74 -17.44 -18.68
CA GLU A 35 16.72 -16.47 -19.18
C GLU A 35 17.96 -17.11 -19.83
N CYS A 36 17.81 -18.32 -20.37
CA CYS A 36 18.87 -19.08 -21.04
C CYS A 36 19.36 -18.50 -22.39
N ASN A 37 18.82 -17.37 -22.85
CA ASN A 37 19.18 -16.67 -24.10
C ASN A 37 19.00 -17.46 -25.42
N ARG A 38 18.51 -18.69 -25.38
CA ARG A 38 18.46 -19.56 -26.57
C ARG A 38 17.56 -19.02 -27.69
N CYS A 39 16.53 -18.26 -27.35
CA CYS A 39 15.64 -17.60 -28.29
C CYS A 39 16.33 -16.48 -29.11
N VAL A 40 17.31 -15.79 -28.52
CA VAL A 40 18.10 -14.75 -29.21
C VAL A 40 19.12 -15.39 -30.14
N GLU A 41 19.82 -16.43 -29.68
CA GLU A 41 20.87 -17.12 -30.45
C GLU A 41 20.39 -17.67 -31.80
N VAL A 42 19.13 -18.09 -31.89
CA VAL A 42 18.59 -18.70 -33.11
C VAL A 42 17.78 -17.73 -33.99
N CYS A 43 17.50 -16.51 -33.50
CA CYS A 43 16.58 -15.60 -34.18
C CYS A 43 17.26 -14.97 -35.41
N PRO A 44 16.76 -15.19 -36.64
CA PRO A 44 17.37 -14.62 -37.85
C PRO A 44 17.26 -13.08 -37.89
N SER A 45 16.26 -12.53 -37.21
CA SER A 45 16.02 -11.08 -37.15
C SER A 45 16.83 -10.37 -36.06
N HIS A 46 17.61 -11.10 -35.26
CA HIS A 46 18.45 -10.54 -34.18
C HIS A 46 17.67 -9.66 -33.18
N ILE A 47 16.41 -10.01 -32.91
CA ILE A 47 15.57 -9.29 -31.94
C ILE A 47 16.10 -9.58 -30.52
N PRO A 48 16.22 -8.57 -29.65
CA PRO A 48 16.68 -8.74 -28.26
C PRO A 48 15.57 -9.33 -27.36
N LEU A 49 15.06 -10.52 -27.70
CA LEU A 49 13.94 -11.17 -27.00
C LEU A 49 14.16 -11.32 -25.49
N LEU A 50 15.38 -11.63 -25.08
CA LEU A 50 15.72 -11.79 -23.67
C LEU A 50 15.54 -10.49 -22.87
N ASP A 51 15.86 -9.34 -23.46
CA ASP A 51 15.72 -8.04 -22.80
C ASP A 51 14.25 -7.70 -22.58
N TRP A 52 13.40 -7.99 -23.58
CA TRP A 52 11.95 -7.89 -23.43
C TRP A 52 11.43 -8.80 -22.31
N PHE A 53 11.88 -10.05 -22.23
CA PHE A 53 11.41 -10.97 -21.18
C PHE A 53 11.87 -10.54 -19.79
N ARG A 54 13.09 -10.02 -19.65
CA ARG A 54 13.60 -9.47 -18.39
C ARG A 54 12.80 -8.25 -17.94
N TRP A 55 12.58 -7.31 -18.85
CA TRP A 55 11.74 -6.14 -18.59
C TRP A 55 10.30 -6.55 -18.24
N GLY A 56 9.72 -7.48 -18.99
CA GLY A 56 8.37 -7.99 -18.72
C GLY A 56 8.23 -8.63 -17.35
N LYS A 57 9.24 -9.39 -16.91
CA LYS A 57 9.31 -9.96 -15.57
C LYS A 57 9.43 -8.90 -14.48
N SER A 58 10.28 -7.89 -14.67
CA SER A 58 10.44 -6.81 -13.69
C SER A 58 9.14 -6.02 -13.55
N GLU A 59 8.52 -5.62 -14.64
CA GLU A 59 7.21 -4.94 -14.65
C GLU A 59 6.13 -5.77 -13.97
N SER A 60 6.06 -7.06 -14.28
CA SER A 60 5.10 -7.98 -13.65
C SER A 60 5.29 -8.07 -12.14
N ALA A 61 6.54 -8.06 -11.67
CA ALA A 61 6.87 -8.08 -10.26
C ALA A 61 6.56 -6.73 -9.57
N GLU A 62 6.84 -5.61 -10.22
CA GLU A 62 6.53 -4.28 -9.71
C GLU A 62 5.02 -4.05 -9.57
N ARG A 63 4.24 -4.47 -10.58
CA ARG A 63 2.77 -4.42 -10.53
C ARG A 63 2.22 -5.26 -9.39
N ALA A 64 2.72 -6.48 -9.20
CA ALA A 64 2.31 -7.34 -8.09
C ALA A 64 2.59 -6.70 -6.72
N ARG A 65 3.76 -6.05 -6.55
CA ARG A 65 4.09 -5.29 -5.32
C ARG A 65 3.19 -4.08 -5.14
N ALA A 66 2.87 -3.36 -6.21
CA ALA A 66 1.97 -2.22 -6.16
C ALA A 66 0.55 -2.64 -5.75
N ASP A 67 0.04 -3.74 -6.29
CA ASP A 67 -1.26 -4.29 -5.92
C ASP A 67 -1.29 -4.74 -4.45
N GLU A 68 -0.26 -5.45 -3.99
CA GLU A 68 -0.16 -5.83 -2.57
C GLU A 68 -0.10 -4.59 -1.65
N ALA A 69 0.65 -3.55 -2.05
CA ALA A 69 0.70 -2.30 -1.30
C ALA A 69 -0.67 -1.59 -1.25
N ARG A 70 -1.42 -1.61 -2.35
CA ARG A 70 -2.79 -1.07 -2.40
C ARG A 70 -3.73 -1.84 -1.48
N GLU A 71 -3.72 -3.17 -1.53
CA GLU A 71 -4.54 -4.00 -0.64
C GLU A 71 -4.26 -3.71 0.83
N ARG A 72 -2.97 -3.63 1.21
CA ARG A 72 -2.56 -3.27 2.58
C ARG A 72 -3.06 -1.88 2.99
N PHE A 73 -2.99 -0.91 2.08
CA PHE A 73 -3.46 0.46 2.31
C PHE A 73 -4.98 0.50 2.51
N GLU A 74 -5.74 -0.17 1.64
CA GLU A 74 -7.20 -0.27 1.71
C GLU A 74 -7.65 -0.96 3.01
N ALA A 75 -7.01 -2.08 3.38
CA ALA A 75 -7.29 -2.78 4.63
C ALA A 75 -7.03 -1.90 5.86
N ARG A 76 -5.93 -1.13 5.87
CA ARG A 76 -5.62 -0.16 6.93
C ARG A 76 -6.69 0.92 7.03
N ASN A 77 -7.11 1.49 5.90
CA ASN A 77 -8.13 2.54 5.88
C ASN A 77 -9.48 2.03 6.35
N ALA A 78 -9.87 0.82 5.93
CA ALA A 78 -11.10 0.18 6.40
C ALA A 78 -11.08 -0.02 7.92
N ARG A 79 -9.93 -0.44 8.50
CA ARG A 79 -9.77 -0.54 9.95
C ARG A 79 -9.93 0.81 10.65
N LEU A 80 -9.22 1.84 10.17
CA LEU A 80 -9.29 3.19 10.75
C LEU A 80 -10.69 3.80 10.65
N ALA A 81 -11.41 3.54 9.56
CA ALA A 81 -12.80 3.99 9.39
C ALA A 81 -13.73 3.36 10.44
N ARG A 82 -13.59 2.03 10.69
CA ARG A 82 -14.36 1.33 11.73
C ARG A 82 -14.08 1.89 13.12
N GLU A 83 -12.80 2.06 13.48
CA GLU A 83 -12.42 2.63 14.78
C GLU A 83 -12.95 4.07 14.96
N ARG A 84 -12.91 4.89 13.91
CA ARG A 84 -13.45 6.25 13.95
C ARG A 84 -14.96 6.26 14.13
N ALA A 85 -15.67 5.37 13.43
CA ALA A 85 -17.12 5.22 13.55
C ALA A 85 -17.51 4.77 14.96
N GLU A 86 -16.82 3.78 15.53
CA GLU A 86 -17.07 3.31 16.89
C GLU A 86 -16.80 4.41 17.93
N ARG A 87 -15.67 5.14 17.82
CA ARG A 87 -15.38 6.27 18.70
C ARG A 87 -16.41 7.39 18.57
N ALA A 88 -16.92 7.64 17.36
CA ALA A 88 -17.98 8.62 17.15
C ALA A 88 -19.31 8.17 17.77
N ALA A 89 -19.67 6.88 17.66
CA ALA A 89 -20.85 6.32 18.31
C ALA A 89 -20.76 6.42 19.84
N ARG A 90 -19.63 5.98 20.44
CA ARG A 90 -19.37 6.12 21.89
C ARG A 90 -19.46 7.57 22.36
N ARG A 91 -18.92 8.53 21.59
CA ARG A 91 -19.06 9.96 21.91
C ARG A 91 -20.51 10.45 21.88
N ARG A 92 -21.32 9.97 20.93
CA ARG A 92 -22.76 10.30 20.85
C ARG A 92 -23.54 9.72 22.03
N GLU A 93 -23.23 8.50 22.44
CA GLU A 93 -23.84 7.85 23.61
C GLU A 93 -23.53 8.62 24.90
N VAL A 94 -22.27 9.03 25.10
CA VAL A 94 -21.85 9.83 26.26
C VAL A 94 -22.41 11.25 26.23
N ALA A 95 -22.62 11.83 25.04
CA ALA A 95 -23.21 13.17 24.88
C ALA A 95 -24.75 13.19 24.95
N SER A 96 -25.40 12.02 25.09
CA SER A 96 -26.83 11.90 25.41
C SER A 96 -27.10 12.48 26.82
N PRO A 97 -28.28 13.04 27.13
CA PRO A 97 -28.49 14.21 28.02
C PRO A 97 -28.17 14.02 29.52
N THR A 98 -27.56 12.90 29.91
CA THR A 98 -26.91 12.69 31.21
C THR A 98 -25.50 13.29 31.26
N ALA A 99 -25.18 14.23 30.38
CA ALA A 99 -23.96 15.03 30.50
C ALA A 99 -24.10 15.91 31.75
N LEU A 100 -23.34 15.58 32.80
CA LEU A 100 -23.16 16.45 33.97
C LEU A 100 -22.85 17.87 33.48
N PRO A 101 -23.41 18.92 34.12
CA PRO A 101 -23.21 20.29 33.67
C PRO A 101 -21.72 20.57 33.56
N VAL A 102 -21.24 20.83 32.33
CA VAL A 102 -19.90 21.37 32.10
C VAL A 102 -19.94 22.79 32.66
N GLN A 103 -19.50 22.93 33.91
CA GLN A 103 -19.34 24.22 34.54
C GLN A 103 -18.23 24.96 33.78
N THR A 104 -18.61 26.01 33.06
CA THR A 104 -17.65 26.89 32.39
C THR A 104 -16.96 27.74 33.45
N ILE A 105 -15.80 27.28 33.93
CA ILE A 105 -14.97 28.07 34.83
C ILE A 105 -14.37 29.25 34.04
N SER A 106 -14.56 30.46 34.55
CA SER A 106 -14.04 31.67 33.90
C SER A 106 -12.51 31.72 33.97
N HIS A 107 -11.89 32.35 32.98
CA HIS A 107 -10.44 32.56 32.96
C HIS A 107 -9.94 33.28 34.23
N ALA A 108 -10.76 34.18 34.79
CA ALA A 108 -10.46 34.87 36.05
C ALA A 108 -10.36 33.91 37.25
N GLU A 109 -11.26 32.92 37.35
CA GLU A 109 -11.23 31.92 38.42
C GLU A 109 -10.03 30.98 38.32
N VAL A 110 -9.64 30.61 37.09
CA VAL A 110 -8.42 29.82 36.83
C VAL A 110 -7.18 30.58 37.26
N LEU A 111 -7.06 31.86 36.88
CA LEU A 111 -5.95 32.71 37.30
C LEU A 111 -5.90 32.90 38.81
N ALA A 112 -7.06 33.08 39.46
CA ALA A 112 -7.14 33.20 40.91
C ALA A 112 -6.71 31.89 41.61
N ALA A 113 -7.04 30.72 41.07
CA ALA A 113 -6.58 29.44 41.60
C ALA A 113 -5.06 29.24 41.46
N ILE A 114 -4.50 29.63 40.31
CA ILE A 114 -3.04 29.59 40.06
C ILE A 114 -2.32 30.54 41.03
N ALA A 115 -2.85 31.74 41.26
CA ALA A 115 -2.28 32.71 42.19
C ALA A 115 -2.25 32.17 43.63
N ARG A 116 -3.36 31.56 44.10
CA ARG A 116 -3.41 30.91 45.42
C ARG A 116 -2.40 29.76 45.54
N GLY A 117 -2.24 28.96 44.49
CA GLY A 117 -1.26 27.86 44.46
C GLY A 117 0.18 28.35 44.54
N ARG A 118 0.50 29.47 43.89
CA ARG A 118 1.83 30.11 43.96
C ARG A 118 2.11 30.69 45.34
N ALA A 119 1.14 31.37 45.96
CA ALA A 119 1.26 31.88 47.32
C ALA A 119 1.52 30.75 48.33
N LYS A 120 0.79 29.63 48.20
CA LYS A 120 0.96 28.46 49.09
C LYS A 120 2.29 27.72 48.88
N ARG A 121 2.91 27.82 47.70
CA ARG A 121 4.27 27.29 47.42
C ARG A 121 5.38 28.19 47.96
N GLY A 122 5.19 29.50 47.99
CA GLY A 122 6.14 30.45 48.59
C GLY A 122 6.10 30.48 50.12
N GLN A 123 5.05 29.93 50.73
CA GLN A 123 4.85 29.90 52.18
C GLN A 123 5.07 28.51 52.80
N ARG A 124 5.58 27.55 52.02
CA ARG A 124 6.02 26.25 52.52
C ARG A 124 7.47 26.40 53.00
N PRO A 125 7.77 26.22 54.30
CA PRO A 125 9.11 26.42 54.85
C PRO A 125 10.13 25.46 54.23
#